data_AF-A0A800K1W5-F1
#
_entry.id   AF-A0A800K1W5-F1
#
_cell.length_a   1.000
_cell.length_b   1.000
_cell.length_c   1.000
_cell.angle_alpha   90.00
_cell.angle_beta   90.00
_cell.angle_gamma   90.00
#
_symmetry.space_group_name_H-M   'P 1'
#
loop_
_entity.id
_entity.type
_entity.pdbx_description
1 polymer ?
#
loop_
_entity_poly.entity_id
_entity_poly.type
_entity_poly.pdbx_seq_one_letter_code
_entity_poly.pdbx_strand_id
1 'polypeptide(L)'
;MTITRRSKDRPEESEDHKPWRIDPDQGAQAWTDSEETTAGILENRGFTEISRQDDWDASTDVGRRESQPDLPAVDADVLNDSVRMYLREIGAVDLLNAAQERTLARAIELGDGLIALDTEDEERRDKVASDIAAVALSTLAQLNDVANAIARFIGAPTPVTLAVITADPDLRELIDGIH
;
A
#
# COMPACT_ATOMS: atom_id res chain seq x y z
N MET A 1 -51.76 -53.13 5.04
CA MET A 1 -50.42 -53.26 4.45
C MET A 1 -49.61 -52.08 4.95
N THR A 2 -48.76 -52.34 5.94
CA THR A 2 -48.09 -51.34 6.78
C THR A 2 -46.82 -50.86 6.07
N ILE A 3 -46.66 -49.56 5.86
CA ILE A 3 -45.42 -48.99 5.30
C ILE A 3 -44.76 -48.12 6.37
N THR A 4 -43.66 -48.65 6.89
CA THR A 4 -42.68 -47.99 7.73
C THR A 4 -41.97 -46.88 6.96
N ARG A 5 -41.83 -45.68 7.53
CA ARG A 5 -40.74 -44.75 7.16
C ARG A 5 -39.86 -44.51 8.38
N ARG A 6 -38.58 -44.81 8.16
CA ARG A 6 -37.46 -44.76 9.09
C ARG A 6 -36.66 -43.47 8.83
N SER A 7 -36.34 -42.78 9.92
CA SER A 7 -35.19 -41.90 10.17
C SER A 7 -34.97 -40.63 9.35
N LYS A 8 -34.84 -39.50 10.07
CA LYS A 8 -33.66 -38.63 9.97
C LYS A 8 -33.54 -37.79 11.25
N ASP A 9 -32.63 -38.19 12.13
CA ASP A 9 -32.13 -37.37 13.23
C ASP A 9 -31.58 -36.04 12.69
N ARG A 10 -32.02 -34.91 13.27
CA ARG A 10 -31.36 -33.60 13.16
C ARG A 10 -30.53 -33.41 14.42
N PRO A 11 -29.20 -33.20 14.34
CA PRO A 11 -28.47 -32.72 15.50
C PRO A 11 -28.85 -31.25 15.74
N GLU A 12 -29.26 -30.93 16.97
CA GLU A 12 -29.36 -29.56 17.44
C GLU A 12 -27.93 -29.01 17.59
N GLU A 13 -27.54 -28.11 16.69
CA GLU A 13 -26.31 -27.35 16.80
C GLU A 13 -26.63 -26.11 17.64
N SER A 14 -26.12 -26.08 18.88
CA SER A 14 -26.24 -24.94 19.78
C SER A 14 -25.31 -23.84 19.30
N GLU A 15 -25.86 -22.85 18.59
CA GLU A 15 -25.15 -21.62 18.29
C GLU A 15 -25.06 -20.76 19.56
N ASP A 16 -23.94 -20.87 20.27
CA ASP A 16 -23.51 -19.89 21.27
C ASP A 16 -23.15 -18.57 20.55
N HIS A 17 -24.17 -17.80 20.17
CA HIS A 17 -24.00 -16.42 19.72
C HIS A 17 -23.52 -15.56 20.89
N LYS A 18 -22.20 -15.39 21.01
CA LYS A 18 -21.63 -14.35 21.84
C LYS A 18 -21.82 -13.00 21.13
N PRO A 19 -22.48 -12.01 21.75
CA PRO A 19 -22.61 -10.68 21.16
C PRO A 19 -21.22 -10.07 20.98
N TRP A 20 -20.99 -9.39 19.86
CA TRP A 20 -19.77 -8.63 19.60
C TRP A 20 -19.48 -7.70 20.79
N ARG A 21 -18.42 -7.99 21.54
CA ARG A 21 -17.83 -7.03 22.48
C ARG A 21 -16.54 -6.55 21.85
N ILE A 22 -16.44 -5.24 21.67
CA ILE A 22 -15.17 -4.59 21.37
C ILE A 22 -14.30 -4.81 22.61
N ASP A 23 -13.26 -5.60 22.44
CA ASP A 23 -12.23 -5.78 23.45
C ASP A 23 -11.36 -4.50 23.46
N PRO A 24 -11.29 -3.74 24.57
CA PRO A 24 -10.48 -2.53 24.65
C PRO A 24 -9.00 -2.78 24.34
N ASP A 25 -8.53 -4.02 24.54
CA ASP A 25 -7.14 -4.41 24.37
C ASP A 25 -6.83 -4.91 22.95
N GLN A 26 -7.85 -5.23 22.13
CA GLN A 26 -7.66 -5.59 20.71
C GLN A 26 -7.11 -4.43 19.88
N GLY A 27 -7.50 -3.20 20.22
CA GLY A 27 -6.98 -2.01 19.55
C GLY A 27 -5.47 -1.91 19.72
N ALA A 28 -4.96 -2.15 20.93
CA ALA A 28 -3.53 -2.04 21.25
C ALA A 28 -2.68 -3.08 20.49
N GLN A 29 -3.17 -4.30 20.35
CA GLN A 29 -2.48 -5.37 19.60
C GLN A 29 -2.37 -5.05 18.10
N ALA A 30 -3.42 -4.47 17.51
CA ALA A 30 -3.41 -4.08 16.10
C ALA A 30 -2.35 -3.01 15.77
N TRP A 31 -2.03 -2.11 16.71
CA TRP A 31 -0.96 -1.11 16.54
C TRP A 31 0.43 -1.75 16.63
N THR A 32 0.66 -2.67 17.57
CA THR A 32 1.95 -3.39 17.69
C THR A 32 2.23 -4.31 16.51
N ASP A 33 1.22 -5.02 16.00
CA ASP A 33 1.38 -5.90 14.83
C ASP A 33 1.69 -5.10 13.55
N SER A 34 1.21 -3.85 13.47
CA SER A 34 1.48 -2.94 12.36
C SER A 34 2.92 -2.39 12.38
N GLU A 35 3.50 -2.16 13.55
CA GLU A 35 4.90 -1.74 13.69
C GLU A 35 5.87 -2.86 13.29
N GLU A 36 5.61 -4.11 13.68
CA GLU A 36 6.44 -5.25 13.27
C GLU A 36 6.35 -5.51 11.76
N THR A 37 5.15 -5.36 11.18
CA THR A 37 4.92 -5.56 9.74
C THR A 37 5.61 -4.48 8.91
N THR A 38 5.56 -3.22 9.35
CA THR A 38 6.19 -2.10 8.62
C THR A 38 7.72 -2.14 8.73
N ALA A 39 8.26 -2.46 9.91
CA ALA A 39 9.70 -2.63 10.11
C ALA A 39 10.28 -3.73 9.21
N GLY A 40 9.62 -4.89 9.11
CA GLY A 40 10.07 -5.98 8.24
C GLY A 40 10.02 -5.65 6.74
N ILE A 41 9.08 -4.80 6.32
CA ILE A 41 8.97 -4.32 4.93
C ILE A 41 10.09 -3.32 4.59
N LEU A 42 10.46 -2.46 5.55
CA LEU A 42 11.49 -1.43 5.40
C LEU A 42 12.91 -2.03 5.40
N GLU A 43 13.19 -3.01 6.26
CA GLU A 43 14.47 -3.74 6.28
C GLU A 43 14.70 -4.52 4.99
N ASN A 44 13.68 -5.22 4.47
CA ASN A 44 13.79 -5.97 3.21
C ASN A 44 14.05 -5.08 1.98
N ARG A 45 13.80 -3.77 2.08
CA ARG A 45 14.06 -2.79 1.00
C ARG A 45 15.34 -1.98 1.20
N GLY A 46 16.18 -2.35 2.16
CA GLY A 46 17.50 -1.75 2.37
C GLY A 46 17.47 -0.36 3.01
N PHE A 47 16.38 -0.01 3.69
CA PHE A 47 16.26 1.25 4.42
C PHE A 47 16.73 1.06 5.87
N THR A 48 18.03 0.79 6.05
CA THR A 48 18.63 0.72 7.38
C THR A 48 19.31 2.04 7.69
N GLU A 49 18.92 2.64 8.81
CA GLU A 49 19.64 3.70 9.55
C GLU A 49 19.09 5.13 9.43
N ILE A 50 18.12 5.45 10.31
CA ILE A 50 17.85 6.85 10.70
C ILE A 50 18.99 7.27 11.63
N SER A 51 20.02 7.90 11.06
CA SER A 51 21.09 8.51 11.84
C SER A 51 20.53 9.71 12.62
N ARG A 52 20.41 9.61 13.95
CA ARG A 52 20.18 10.76 14.83
C ARG A 52 21.43 11.63 14.81
N GLN A 53 21.42 12.71 14.03
CA GLN A 53 22.41 13.76 14.12
C GLN A 53 21.88 14.87 15.05
N ASP A 54 22.26 14.80 16.33
CA ASP A 54 22.07 15.86 17.32
C ASP A 54 23.22 16.89 17.16
N ASP A 55 23.11 17.83 16.22
CA ASP A 55 24.12 18.90 16.04
C ASP A 55 23.54 20.28 15.64
N TRP A 56 22.28 20.55 15.99
CA TRP A 56 21.62 21.83 15.61
C TRP A 56 21.54 22.89 16.72
N ASP A 57 21.95 22.59 17.96
CA ASP A 57 21.86 23.55 19.08
C ASP A 57 22.98 24.61 19.13
N ALA A 58 23.99 24.54 18.25
CA ALA A 58 25.18 25.38 18.35
C ALA A 58 25.08 26.77 17.69
N SER A 59 24.01 27.11 16.97
CA SER A 59 24.01 28.33 16.14
C SER A 59 22.68 29.09 16.11
N THR A 60 22.25 29.66 17.24
CA THR A 60 21.28 30.77 17.24
C THR A 60 21.61 31.83 18.30
N ASP A 61 22.75 32.50 18.17
CA ASP A 61 22.90 33.87 18.66
C ASP A 61 22.76 34.84 17.48
N VAL A 62 21.52 35.11 17.08
CA VAL A 62 21.19 36.21 16.18
C VAL A 62 20.32 37.21 16.93
N GLY A 63 20.95 38.32 17.26
CA GLY A 63 20.36 39.39 18.06
C GLY A 63 19.21 40.15 17.41
N ARG A 64 18.60 40.98 18.27
CA ARG A 64 17.59 42.03 18.05
C ARG A 64 16.13 41.54 18.00
N ARG A 65 15.48 41.62 19.17
CA ARG A 65 14.02 41.68 19.33
C ARG A 65 13.55 43.09 18.98
N GLU A 66 12.80 43.24 17.89
CA GLU A 66 11.92 44.40 17.67
C GLU A 66 10.47 43.93 17.79
N SER A 67 9.69 44.71 18.56
CA SER A 67 8.44 44.36 19.20
C SER A 67 7.29 44.12 18.21
N GLN A 68 6.63 42.96 18.29
CA GLN A 68 5.42 42.62 17.53
C GLN A 68 4.17 42.76 18.43
N PRO A 69 3.04 43.29 17.94
CA PRO A 69 1.88 43.63 18.78
C PRO A 69 1.18 42.41 19.39
N ASP A 70 0.65 42.59 20.61
CA ASP A 70 0.04 41.58 21.47
C ASP A 70 -1.13 40.82 20.79
N LEU A 71 -0.78 39.72 20.13
CA LEU A 71 -1.68 38.59 19.93
C LEU A 71 -1.85 37.89 21.29
N PRO A 72 -3.03 37.32 21.61
CA PRO A 72 -3.16 36.52 22.84
C PRO A 72 -2.08 35.45 22.82
N ALA A 73 -1.20 35.51 23.83
CA ALA A 73 -0.08 34.59 24.01
C ALA A 73 -0.62 33.19 24.34
N VAL A 74 -1.13 32.49 23.33
CA VAL A 74 -0.93 31.05 23.26
C VAL A 74 0.58 30.88 23.27
N ASP A 75 1.12 30.34 24.36
CA ASP A 75 2.55 30.29 24.68
C ASP A 75 3.38 30.19 23.42
N ALA A 76 4.02 31.29 23.03
CA ALA A 76 4.83 31.37 21.82
C ALA A 76 5.92 30.29 21.85
N ASP A 77 6.35 29.88 23.04
CA ASP A 77 7.30 28.79 23.27
C ASP A 77 6.71 27.40 22.96
N VAL A 78 5.42 27.16 23.26
CA VAL A 78 4.70 25.91 22.92
C VAL A 78 4.39 25.84 21.42
N LEU A 79 4.02 26.98 20.81
CA LEU A 79 3.84 27.07 19.36
C LEU A 79 5.17 26.82 18.62
N ASN A 80 6.26 27.38 19.11
CA ASN A 80 7.59 27.21 18.55
C ASN A 80 8.14 25.77 18.73
N ASP A 81 7.65 25.03 19.73
CA ASP A 81 7.95 23.60 19.93
C ASP A 81 7.16 22.72 18.96
N SER A 82 5.86 22.98 18.75
CA SER A 82 5.07 22.24 17.75
C SER A 82 5.61 22.43 16.32
N VAL A 83 5.95 23.66 15.92
CA VAL A 83 6.55 23.93 14.61
C VAL A 83 7.92 23.24 14.48
N ARG A 84 8.77 23.30 15.50
CA ARG A 84 10.07 22.60 15.49
C ARG A 84 9.91 21.08 15.44
N MET A 85 8.94 20.54 16.16
CA MET A 85 8.56 19.12 16.11
C MET A 85 8.12 18.73 14.70
N TYR A 86 7.21 19.49 14.07
CA TYR A 86 6.74 19.23 12.70
C TYR A 86 7.86 19.30 11.66
N LEU A 87 8.73 20.31 11.72
CA LEU A 87 9.84 20.45 10.78
C LEU A 87 10.86 19.32 10.93
N ARG A 88 11.11 18.87 12.16
CA ARG A 88 11.96 17.70 12.41
C ARG A 88 11.35 16.44 11.81
N GLU A 89 10.03 16.25 11.97
CA GLU A 89 9.33 15.06 11.47
C GLU A 89 9.31 15.01 9.95
N ILE A 90 8.91 16.09 9.27
CA ILE A 90 8.89 16.13 7.79
C ILE A 90 10.30 16.15 7.19
N GLY A 91 11.28 16.68 7.92
CA GLY A 91 12.68 16.72 7.50
C GLY A 91 13.42 15.40 7.64
N ALA A 92 12.81 14.40 8.29
CA ALA A 92 13.37 13.06 8.43
C ALA A 92 13.21 12.20 7.15
N VAL A 93 12.36 12.62 6.21
CA VAL A 93 12.08 11.89 4.96
C VAL A 93 12.83 12.54 3.80
N ASP A 94 13.62 11.75 3.08
CA ASP A 94 14.33 12.20 1.90
C ASP A 94 13.37 12.61 0.77
N LEU A 95 13.74 13.65 0.03
CA LEU A 95 12.99 14.07 -1.16
C LEU A 95 13.11 13.02 -2.27
N LEU A 96 11.99 12.76 -2.94
CA LEU A 96 11.96 11.86 -4.08
C LEU A 96 12.50 12.55 -5.33
N ASN A 97 13.26 11.81 -6.13
CA ASN A 97 13.55 12.21 -7.51
C ASN A 97 12.46 11.72 -8.47
N ALA A 98 12.46 12.25 -9.70
CA ALA A 98 11.45 11.91 -10.70
C ALA A 98 11.36 10.41 -11.05
N ALA A 99 12.41 9.62 -10.87
CA ALA A 99 12.34 8.17 -11.06
C ALA A 99 11.60 7.49 -9.90
N GLN A 100 11.90 7.90 -8.66
CA GLN A 100 11.23 7.37 -7.47
C GLN A 100 9.74 7.73 -7.43
N GLU A 101 9.38 8.96 -7.81
CA GLU A 101 7.97 9.38 -7.92
C GLU A 101 7.19 8.50 -8.89
N ARG A 102 7.77 8.17 -10.04
CA ARG A 102 7.14 7.27 -11.03
C ARG A 102 6.97 5.85 -10.50
N THR A 103 7.97 5.32 -9.79
CA THR A 103 7.86 4.01 -9.14
C THR A 103 6.73 4.01 -8.10
N LEU A 104 6.63 5.07 -7.30
CA LEU A 104 5.57 5.22 -6.31
C LEU A 104 4.19 5.33 -6.96
N ALA A 105 4.05 6.18 -7.98
CA ALA A 105 2.80 6.35 -8.72
C ALA A 105 2.31 5.02 -9.30
N ARG A 106 3.21 4.24 -9.93
CA ARG A 106 2.87 2.92 -10.46
C ARG A 106 2.44 1.93 -9.38
N ALA A 107 3.08 1.97 -8.21
CA ALA A 107 2.69 1.11 -7.09
C ALA A 107 1.28 1.45 -6.59
N ILE A 108 0.92 2.74 -6.55
CA ILE A 108 -0.42 3.22 -6.20
C ILE A 108 -1.43 2.77 -7.25
N GLU A 109 -1.18 3.02 -8.54
CA GLU A 109 -2.06 2.61 -9.63
C GLU A 109 -2.29 1.09 -9.67
N LEU A 110 -1.24 0.30 -9.40
CA LEU A 110 -1.37 -1.16 -9.32
C LEU A 110 -2.24 -1.56 -8.13
N GLY A 111 -2.09 -0.91 -6.97
CA GLY A 111 -2.95 -1.13 -5.81
C GLY A 111 -4.42 -0.83 -6.12
N ASP A 112 -4.70 0.33 -6.71
CA ASP A 112 -6.04 0.75 -7.11
C ASP A 112 -6.64 -0.22 -8.13
N GLY A 113 -5.83 -0.68 -9.10
CA GLY A 113 -6.23 -1.68 -10.08
C GLY A 113 -6.60 -3.02 -9.46
N LEU A 114 -5.85 -3.50 -8.47
CA LEU A 114 -6.17 -4.74 -7.75
C LEU A 114 -7.45 -4.60 -6.92
N ILE A 115 -7.67 -3.45 -6.27
CA ILE A 115 -8.91 -3.15 -5.54
C ILE A 115 -10.10 -3.11 -6.50
N ALA A 116 -9.93 -2.54 -7.70
CA ALA A 116 -10.96 -2.52 -8.72
C ALA A 116 -11.34 -3.94 -9.16
N LEU A 117 -10.36 -4.83 -9.38
CA LEU A 117 -10.62 -6.24 -9.74
C LEU A 117 -11.35 -7.02 -8.63
N ASP A 118 -11.07 -6.71 -7.37
CA ASP A 118 -11.79 -7.31 -6.23
C ASP A 118 -13.25 -6.86 -6.18
N THR A 119 -13.50 -5.57 -6.42
CA THR A 119 -14.81 -4.93 -6.25
C THR A 119 -15.71 -4.97 -7.49
N GLU A 120 -15.21 -5.42 -8.64
CA GLU A 120 -15.93 -5.45 -9.92
C GLU A 120 -17.20 -6.33 -9.89
N ASP A 121 -17.22 -7.35 -9.02
CA ASP A 121 -18.36 -8.25 -8.83
C ASP A 121 -18.95 -8.10 -7.43
N GLU A 122 -20.08 -7.39 -7.28
CA GLU A 122 -20.69 -7.17 -5.95
C GLU A 122 -21.08 -8.47 -5.22
N GLU A 123 -21.38 -9.55 -5.96
CA GLU A 123 -21.69 -10.87 -5.39
C GLU A 123 -20.45 -11.62 -4.86
N ARG A 124 -19.25 -11.09 -5.10
CA ARG A 124 -17.96 -11.74 -4.81
C ARG A 124 -16.96 -10.81 -4.13
N ARG A 125 -17.41 -9.80 -3.38
CA ARG A 125 -16.50 -9.01 -2.52
C ARG A 125 -15.71 -9.95 -1.59
N ASP A 126 -14.47 -9.59 -1.28
CA ASP A 126 -13.50 -10.41 -0.55
C ASP A 126 -13.00 -11.63 -1.35
N LYS A 127 -12.62 -11.43 -2.61
CA LYS A 127 -12.05 -12.50 -3.44
C LYS A 127 -10.76 -13.01 -2.80
N VAL A 128 -10.57 -14.34 -2.82
CA VAL A 128 -9.28 -14.92 -2.42
C VAL A 128 -8.20 -14.43 -3.39
N ALA A 129 -6.97 -14.23 -2.92
CA ALA A 129 -5.86 -13.74 -3.75
C ALA A 129 -5.67 -14.54 -5.06
N SER A 130 -5.97 -15.85 -5.05
CA SER A 130 -5.94 -16.69 -6.25
C SER A 130 -6.96 -16.29 -7.31
N ASP A 131 -8.14 -15.84 -6.88
CA ASP A 131 -9.23 -15.45 -7.78
C ASP A 131 -8.92 -14.10 -8.42
N ILE A 132 -8.40 -13.15 -7.65
CA ILE A 132 -7.90 -11.86 -8.16
C ILE A 132 -6.78 -12.12 -9.19
N ALA A 133 -5.83 -13.01 -8.86
CA ALA A 133 -4.76 -13.38 -9.78
C ALA A 133 -5.28 -14.04 -11.06
N ALA A 134 -6.28 -14.93 -10.95
CA ALA A 134 -6.89 -15.58 -12.12
C ALA A 134 -7.60 -14.58 -13.03
N VAL A 135 -8.34 -13.62 -12.45
CA VAL A 135 -8.99 -12.53 -13.20
C VAL A 135 -7.92 -11.67 -13.88
N ALA A 136 -6.90 -11.21 -13.15
CA ALA A 136 -5.82 -10.41 -13.71
C ALA A 136 -5.12 -11.12 -14.89
N LEU A 137 -4.81 -12.41 -14.75
CA LEU A 137 -4.21 -13.21 -15.82
C LEU A 137 -5.15 -13.38 -17.03
N SER A 138 -6.45 -13.55 -16.79
CA SER A 138 -7.46 -13.61 -17.86
C SER A 138 -7.54 -12.30 -18.62
N THR A 139 -7.56 -11.17 -17.92
CA THR A 139 -7.56 -9.83 -18.51
C THR A 139 -6.29 -9.59 -19.33
N LEU A 140 -5.12 -9.96 -18.81
CA LEU A 140 -3.86 -9.88 -19.56
C LEU A 140 -3.85 -10.79 -20.80
N ALA A 141 -4.42 -11.99 -20.72
CA ALA A 141 -4.51 -12.90 -21.85
C ALA A 141 -5.38 -12.33 -22.99
N GLN A 142 -6.42 -11.55 -22.68
CA GLN A 142 -7.25 -10.87 -23.69
C GLN A 142 -6.47 -9.80 -24.47
N LEU A 143 -5.38 -9.27 -23.90
CA LEU A 143 -4.52 -8.27 -24.53
C LEU A 143 -3.42 -8.89 -25.42
N ASN A 144 -3.42 -10.22 -25.63
CA ASN A 144 -2.40 -10.92 -26.39
C ASN A 144 -2.26 -10.39 -27.84
N ASP A 145 -3.35 -10.03 -28.50
CA ASP A 145 -3.29 -9.49 -29.87
C ASP A 145 -2.58 -8.13 -29.92
N VAL A 146 -2.79 -7.29 -28.90
CA VAL A 146 -2.11 -6.00 -28.73
C VAL A 146 -0.63 -6.25 -28.45
N ALA A 147 -0.30 -7.15 -27.53
CA ALA A 147 1.08 -7.52 -27.23
C ALA A 147 1.83 -8.03 -28.46
N ASN A 148 1.18 -8.86 -29.29
CA ASN A 148 1.74 -9.34 -30.55
C ASN A 148 1.86 -8.26 -31.62
N ALA A 149 1.00 -7.24 -31.61
CA ALA A 149 1.15 -6.08 -32.49
C ALA A 149 2.37 -5.22 -32.10
N ILE A 150 2.55 -4.97 -30.80
CA ILE A 150 3.70 -4.26 -30.25
C ILE A 150 5.01 -5.02 -30.54
N ALA A 151 5.02 -6.34 -30.30
CA ALA A 151 6.18 -7.18 -30.61
C ALA A 151 6.55 -7.14 -32.10
N ARG A 152 5.58 -7.18 -33.01
CA ARG A 152 5.82 -7.04 -34.45
C ARG A 152 6.39 -5.68 -34.82
N PHE A 153 5.98 -4.61 -34.14
CA PHE A 153 6.47 -3.26 -34.38
C PHE A 153 7.98 -3.13 -34.10
N ILE A 154 8.48 -3.78 -33.06
CA ILE A 154 9.92 -3.80 -32.72
C ILE A 154 10.70 -4.93 -33.42
N GLY A 155 10.03 -5.76 -34.23
CA GLY A 155 10.65 -6.89 -34.94
C GLY A 155 10.88 -8.14 -34.07
N ALA A 156 10.24 -8.25 -32.91
CA ALA A 156 10.32 -9.42 -32.05
C ALA A 156 9.47 -10.60 -32.59
N PRO A 157 9.89 -11.85 -32.32
CA PRO A 157 9.15 -13.04 -32.76
C PRO A 157 7.81 -13.16 -32.05
N THR A 158 6.75 -13.41 -32.83
CA THR A 158 5.39 -13.69 -32.34
C THR A 158 5.00 -15.16 -32.56
N PRO A 159 4.16 -15.76 -31.69
CA PRO A 159 3.46 -15.15 -30.56
C PRO A 159 4.37 -14.92 -29.35
N VAL A 160 4.21 -13.78 -28.68
CA VAL A 160 4.92 -13.49 -27.43
C VAL A 160 4.20 -14.11 -26.24
N THR A 161 4.98 -14.51 -25.23
CA THR A 161 4.44 -14.98 -23.95
C THR A 161 4.71 -13.93 -22.87
N LEU A 162 3.95 -13.99 -21.77
CA LEU A 162 4.15 -13.07 -20.65
C LEU A 162 5.60 -13.09 -20.12
N ALA A 163 6.24 -14.27 -20.11
CA ALA A 163 7.64 -14.42 -19.71
C ALA A 163 8.62 -13.69 -20.63
N VAL A 164 8.33 -13.64 -21.94
CA VAL A 164 9.15 -12.88 -22.90
C VAL A 164 8.93 -11.38 -22.68
N ILE A 165 7.68 -10.94 -22.52
CA ILE A 165 7.33 -9.54 -22.30
C ILE A 165 8.00 -8.99 -21.03
N THR A 166 8.06 -9.75 -19.95
CA THR A 166 8.67 -9.28 -18.69
C THR A 166 10.19 -9.33 -18.68
N ALA A 167 10.80 -10.20 -19.49
CA ALA A 167 12.25 -10.37 -19.55
C ALA A 167 12.94 -9.43 -20.55
N ASP A 168 12.23 -9.00 -21.59
CA ASP A 168 12.76 -8.12 -22.64
C ASP A 168 12.63 -6.63 -22.23
N PRO A 169 13.75 -5.90 -22.02
CA PRO A 169 13.72 -4.51 -21.61
C PRO A 169 13.07 -3.58 -22.64
N ASP A 170 13.23 -3.84 -23.93
CA ASP A 170 12.75 -2.96 -25.00
C ASP A 170 11.21 -3.06 -25.09
N LEU A 171 10.66 -4.27 -24.93
CA LEU A 171 9.22 -4.48 -24.81
C LEU A 171 8.65 -3.79 -23.57
N ARG A 172 9.35 -3.91 -22.44
CA ARG A 172 8.93 -3.27 -21.17
C ARG A 172 8.94 -1.76 -21.27
N GLU A 173 9.99 -1.16 -21.82
CA GLU A 173 10.06 0.30 -22.03
C GLU A 173 8.92 0.80 -22.92
N LEU A 174 8.60 0.07 -24.00
CA LEU A 174 7.53 0.46 -24.91
C LEU A 174 6.13 0.33 -24.28
N ILE A 175 5.89 -0.71 -23.46
CA ILE A 175 4.60 -0.93 -22.78
C ILE A 175 4.43 0.02 -21.59
N ASP A 176 5.47 0.17 -20.80
CA ASP A 176 5.47 1.00 -19.61
C ASP A 176 5.54 2.51 -19.93
N GLY A 177 5.83 2.85 -21.19
CA GLY A 177 5.89 4.19 -21.73
C GLY A 177 7.27 4.85 -21.62
N ILE A 178 7.63 5.59 -22.67
CA ILE A 178 8.81 6.47 -22.71
C ILE A 178 8.46 7.80 -22.04
N HIS A 179 9.24 8.12 -20.99
CA HIS A 179 9.54 9.43 -20.39
C HIS A 179 8.50 10.57 -20.44
#